data_AF-A0A971WUY1-F1
#
_entry.id   AF-A0A971WUY1-F1
#
_cell.length_a   1.000
_cell.length_b   1.000
_cell.length_c   1.000
_cell.angle_alpha   90.00
_cell.angle_beta   90.00
_cell.angle_gamma   90.00
#
_symmetry.space_group_name_H-M   'P 1'
#
loop_
_entity.id
_entity.type
_entity.pdbx_description
1 polymer ?
#
loop_
_entity_poly.entity_id
_entity_poly.type
_entity_poly.pdbx_seq_one_letter_code
_entity_poly.pdbx_strand_id
1 'polypeptide(L)'
;MDLTPLKIVEELDRYIVGQSAAKRAVAIALRNRFRRASLPPELRDEVMPKNILMIGPTGVGKTEIARRLAKLAKAPFIKVEATKFTEVGYVGRDVESIVRDLTEVSVRLVKAEKMKNVEDKAVEAVNERLLDSLAPIPKQEKSMVNPFGAFFGAQRSSTQNEYDPEWNERVEKAKNKRAEIRRLLEQGELEEYVVEVEVEDQSNPMFDVLSTSGLEEMGINFNDILGGIMPKRKHRRKLTVSEARKILLQEEASRLLDMDAVASEAIEWAEQAGIVFIDEIDKIAGREGGAGPDVSRGGVQRDILPIVEGATVMTKYGPVRTDHILFIAAGAFHTVKPSDLIPELQGRFPIRVELDSLKKADFKRILTEPKNALIKQYIALLEIEGVKLSFTEDGIDKIAEIAEQVNQESENIGARRLHTILERILEEISFNATEIGSSSESTVTIDSAYVEQRLRPITSNRDLSKYIL
;
A
#
# COMPACT_ATOMS: atom_id res chain seq x y z
N MET A 1 13.29 15.54 -5.28
CA MET A 1 13.66 15.62 -3.85
C MET A 1 15.15 15.87 -3.73
N ASP A 2 15.55 16.99 -3.16
CA ASP A 2 16.96 17.39 -3.07
C ASP A 2 17.57 17.03 -1.69
N LEU A 3 17.33 15.80 -1.24
CA LEU A 3 17.86 15.31 0.04
C LEU A 3 19.33 14.94 -0.14
N THR A 4 20.17 15.41 0.81
CA THR A 4 21.56 14.97 0.91
C THR A 4 21.62 13.60 1.59
N PRO A 5 22.69 12.81 1.37
CA PRO A 5 22.85 11.53 2.05
C PRO A 5 22.74 11.62 3.57
N LEU A 6 23.25 12.70 4.18
CA LEU A 6 23.14 12.95 5.62
C LEU A 6 21.69 13.09 6.06
N LYS A 7 20.90 13.94 5.37
CA LYS A 7 19.47 14.11 5.67
C LYS A 7 18.68 12.82 5.49
N ILE A 8 19.05 11.99 4.51
CA ILE A 8 18.42 10.67 4.33
C ILE A 8 18.69 9.78 5.54
N VAL A 9 19.95 9.72 6.01
CA VAL A 9 20.31 8.94 7.20
C VAL A 9 19.58 9.46 8.44
N GLU A 10 19.55 10.77 8.65
CA GLU A 10 18.81 11.40 9.77
C GLU A 10 17.31 11.05 9.75
N GLU A 11 16.69 11.01 8.57
CA GLU A 11 15.28 10.61 8.47
C GLU A 11 15.10 9.11 8.71
N LEU A 12 16.03 8.26 8.28
CA LEU A 12 16.03 6.83 8.58
C LEU A 12 16.26 6.57 10.08
N ASP A 13 17.08 7.37 10.77
CA ASP A 13 17.34 7.26 12.21
C ASP A 13 16.08 7.47 13.05
N ARG A 14 15.07 8.20 12.54
CA ARG A 14 13.78 8.38 13.22
C ARG A 14 12.93 7.12 13.30
N TYR A 15 13.26 6.09 12.51
CA TYR A 15 12.46 4.86 12.39
C TYR A 15 13.28 3.58 12.61
N ILE A 16 14.58 3.61 12.34
CA ILE A 16 15.46 2.45 12.47
C ILE A 16 16.54 2.77 13.48
N VAL A 17 16.79 1.87 14.43
CA VAL A 17 17.89 1.96 15.39
C VAL A 17 19.15 1.30 14.82
N GLY A 18 20.32 1.93 15.00
CA GLY A 18 21.61 1.36 14.57
C GLY A 18 21.76 1.23 13.06
N GLN A 19 22.45 0.19 12.59
CA GLN A 19 22.59 -0.16 11.16
C GLN A 19 23.13 0.98 10.27
N SER A 20 24.09 1.75 10.79
CA SER A 20 24.61 2.97 10.14
C SER A 20 25.21 2.71 8.75
N ALA A 21 25.89 1.57 8.57
CA ALA A 21 26.46 1.18 7.29
C ALA A 21 25.37 0.99 6.22
N ALA A 22 24.31 0.24 6.55
CA ALA A 22 23.18 0.01 5.65
C ALA A 22 22.43 1.30 5.31
N LYS A 23 22.19 2.18 6.29
CA LYS A 23 21.59 3.50 6.07
C LYS A 23 22.42 4.36 5.11
N ARG A 24 23.75 4.37 5.29
CA ARG A 24 24.67 5.09 4.38
C ARG A 24 24.63 4.52 2.97
N ALA A 25 24.64 3.20 2.82
CA ALA A 25 24.58 2.53 1.53
C ALA A 25 23.31 2.92 0.74
N VAL A 26 22.13 2.84 1.37
CA VAL A 26 20.87 3.21 0.72
C VAL A 26 20.77 4.71 0.45
N ALA A 27 21.32 5.56 1.31
CA ALA A 27 21.36 7.01 1.12
C ALA A 27 22.23 7.39 -0.10
N ILE A 28 23.37 6.72 -0.29
CA ILE A 28 24.23 6.90 -1.46
C ILE A 28 23.51 6.45 -2.73
N ALA A 29 22.86 5.28 -2.72
CA ALA A 29 22.12 4.78 -3.87
C ALA A 29 20.99 5.75 -4.29
N LEU A 30 20.21 6.25 -3.33
CA LEU A 30 19.17 7.24 -3.59
C LEU A 30 19.74 8.58 -4.09
N ARG A 31 20.88 9.04 -3.55
CA ARG A 31 21.53 10.26 -4.04
C ARG A 31 22.12 10.10 -5.44
N ASN A 32 22.65 8.92 -5.78
CA ASN A 32 23.16 8.63 -7.11
C ASN A 32 22.07 8.71 -8.17
N ARG A 33 20.84 8.34 -7.81
CA ARG A 33 19.67 8.52 -8.68
C ARG A 33 19.38 10.00 -8.99
N PHE A 34 19.45 10.87 -7.99
CA PHE A 34 19.34 12.32 -8.22
C PHE A 34 20.49 12.86 -9.07
N ARG A 35 21.72 12.39 -8.81
CA ARG A 35 22.90 12.75 -9.62
C ARG A 35 22.68 12.35 -11.08
N ARG A 36 22.21 11.12 -11.35
CA ARG A 36 21.86 10.63 -12.69
C ARG A 36 20.85 11.53 -13.39
N ALA A 37 19.76 11.90 -12.71
CA ALA A 37 18.73 12.79 -13.27
C ALA A 37 19.28 14.19 -13.66
N SER A 38 20.38 14.63 -13.03
CA SER A 38 21.04 15.90 -13.33
C SER A 38 22.11 15.81 -14.43
N LEU A 39 22.41 14.61 -14.93
CA LEU A 39 23.38 14.42 -16.01
C LEU A 39 22.78 14.78 -17.38
N PRO A 40 23.64 15.15 -18.36
CA PRO A 40 23.25 15.23 -19.76
C PRO A 40 22.65 13.90 -20.25
N PRO A 41 21.70 13.91 -21.21
CA PRO A 41 21.02 12.70 -21.68
C PRO A 41 21.96 11.56 -22.07
N GLU A 42 23.02 11.86 -22.83
CA GLU A 42 24.01 10.87 -23.30
C GLU A 42 24.70 10.12 -22.15
N LEU A 43 25.00 10.81 -21.04
CA LEU A 43 25.62 10.20 -19.86
C LEU A 43 24.60 9.62 -18.89
N ARG A 44 23.33 10.03 -18.98
CA ARG A 44 22.28 9.61 -18.07
C ARG A 44 21.96 8.14 -18.25
N ASP A 45 21.85 7.70 -19.51
CA ASP A 45 21.42 6.35 -19.87
C ASP A 45 22.52 5.32 -19.59
N GLU A 46 23.80 5.72 -19.68
CA GLU A 46 24.97 4.88 -19.34
C GLU A 46 25.14 4.62 -17.84
N VAL A 47 24.49 5.40 -16.98
CA VAL A 47 24.67 5.32 -15.52
C VAL A 47 23.62 4.38 -14.90
N MET A 48 24.00 3.11 -14.79
CA MET A 48 23.18 2.09 -14.15
C MET A 48 23.02 2.29 -12.62
N PRO A 49 21.86 1.92 -12.04
CA PRO A 49 21.65 1.89 -10.60
C PRO A 49 22.73 1.06 -9.89
N LYS A 50 23.10 1.50 -8.69
CA LYS A 50 24.00 0.74 -7.81
C LYS A 50 23.16 -0.11 -6.88
N ASN A 51 22.77 -1.30 -7.35
CA ASN A 51 21.97 -2.24 -6.57
C ASN A 51 22.72 -2.68 -5.31
N ILE A 52 21.95 -3.06 -4.29
CA ILE A 52 22.45 -3.29 -2.94
C ILE A 52 22.17 -4.72 -2.51
N LEU A 53 23.18 -5.42 -2.00
CA LEU A 53 23.03 -6.69 -1.30
C LEU A 53 23.20 -6.45 0.21
N MET A 54 22.11 -6.63 0.96
CA MET A 54 22.06 -6.57 2.41
C MET A 54 22.29 -7.96 3.01
N ILE A 55 23.30 -8.08 3.86
CA ILE A 55 23.71 -9.33 4.50
C ILE A 55 23.50 -9.17 6.00
N GLY A 56 22.79 -10.10 6.64
CA GLY A 56 22.66 -10.09 8.10
C GLY A 56 21.47 -10.89 8.59
N PRO A 57 21.37 -11.16 9.91
CA PRO A 57 20.36 -12.05 10.45
C PRO A 57 18.92 -11.52 10.26
N THR A 58 17.94 -12.38 10.52
CA THR A 58 16.52 -11.99 10.46
C THR A 58 16.22 -10.93 11.52
N GLY A 59 15.22 -10.08 11.25
CA GLY A 59 14.75 -9.11 12.26
C GLY A 59 15.69 -7.95 12.62
N VAL A 60 16.82 -7.75 11.93
CA VAL A 60 17.75 -6.61 12.18
C VAL A 60 17.38 -5.30 11.46
N GLY A 61 16.35 -5.31 10.60
CA GLY A 61 15.84 -4.11 9.93
C GLY A 61 16.09 -3.99 8.42
N LYS A 62 16.59 -5.04 7.74
CA LYS A 62 16.83 -5.05 6.27
C LYS A 62 15.64 -4.51 5.46
N THR A 63 14.47 -5.13 5.63
CA THR A 63 13.23 -4.73 4.93
C THR A 63 12.74 -3.36 5.36
N GLU A 64 12.90 -3.00 6.64
CA GLU A 64 12.41 -1.72 7.17
C GLU A 64 13.22 -0.55 6.62
N ILE A 65 14.55 -0.70 6.47
CA ILE A 65 15.40 0.30 5.80
C ILE A 65 14.92 0.53 4.37
N ALA A 66 14.71 -0.52 3.58
CA ALA A 66 14.25 -0.41 2.19
C ALA A 66 12.85 0.21 2.08
N ARG A 67 11.91 -0.22 2.94
CA ARG A 67 10.54 0.32 3.00
C ARG A 67 10.54 1.81 3.35
N ARG A 68 11.34 2.22 4.34
CA ARG A 68 11.44 3.63 4.76
C ARG A 68 12.13 4.49 3.70
N LEU A 69 13.16 3.95 3.04
CA LEU A 69 13.81 4.60 1.91
C LEU A 69 12.78 4.90 0.80
N ALA A 70 11.96 3.92 0.43
CA ALA A 70 10.94 4.10 -0.59
C ALA A 70 9.88 5.13 -0.19
N LYS A 71 9.39 5.06 1.05
CA LYS A 71 8.44 6.04 1.59
C LYS A 71 9.02 7.46 1.60
N LEU A 72 10.29 7.60 2.00
CA LEU A 72 11.01 8.87 1.98
C LEU A 72 11.14 9.41 0.56
N ALA A 73 11.50 8.56 -0.40
CA ALA A 73 11.66 8.93 -1.81
C ALA A 73 10.32 9.08 -2.56
N LYS A 74 9.18 8.76 -1.93
CA LYS A 74 7.87 8.58 -2.58
C LYS A 74 7.99 7.68 -3.82
N ALA A 75 8.74 6.61 -3.70
CA ALA A 75 9.00 5.67 -4.79
C ALA A 75 8.02 4.49 -4.74
N PRO A 76 7.57 3.96 -5.91
CA PRO A 76 6.91 2.67 -5.98
C PRO A 76 7.81 1.58 -5.37
N PHE A 77 7.25 0.75 -4.48
CA PHE A 77 8.00 -0.25 -3.74
C PHE A 77 7.24 -1.57 -3.69
N ILE A 78 7.95 -2.66 -4.01
CA ILE A 78 7.45 -4.02 -3.88
C ILE A 78 8.46 -4.87 -3.09
N LYS A 79 7.95 -5.71 -2.19
CA LYS A 79 8.72 -6.75 -1.48
C LYS A 79 8.33 -8.10 -2.05
N VAL A 80 9.30 -8.86 -2.52
CA VAL A 80 9.11 -10.24 -2.99
C VAL A 80 10.08 -11.16 -2.27
N GLU A 81 9.74 -12.44 -2.17
CA GLU A 81 10.60 -13.48 -1.60
C GLU A 81 11.15 -14.32 -2.74
N ALA A 82 12.46 -14.52 -2.79
CA ALA A 82 13.13 -15.22 -3.87
C ALA A 82 12.65 -16.69 -4.01
N THR A 83 12.28 -17.31 -2.89
CA THR A 83 11.78 -18.69 -2.82
C THR A 83 10.46 -18.90 -3.56
N LYS A 84 9.67 -17.83 -3.76
CA LYS A 84 8.39 -17.90 -4.51
C LYS A 84 8.54 -18.33 -5.96
N PHE A 85 9.75 -18.28 -6.51
CA PHE A 85 10.05 -18.66 -7.88
C PHE A 85 10.71 -20.06 -7.98
N THR A 86 10.98 -20.73 -6.85
CA THR A 86 11.65 -22.05 -6.81
C THR A 86 10.71 -23.25 -6.84
N GLU A 87 9.40 -23.06 -6.66
CA GLU A 87 8.47 -24.17 -6.51
C GLU A 87 8.10 -24.79 -7.87
N VAL A 88 8.34 -26.10 -8.02
CA VAL A 88 8.10 -26.95 -9.21
C VAL A 88 6.59 -27.18 -9.48
N GLY A 89 5.72 -26.37 -8.87
CA GLY A 89 4.30 -26.64 -8.77
C GLY A 89 3.41 -25.41 -8.76
N TYR A 90 3.63 -24.47 -9.68
CA TYR A 90 2.51 -23.77 -10.32
C TYR A 90 2.97 -23.06 -11.59
N VAL A 91 2.34 -23.39 -12.72
CA VAL A 91 2.45 -22.67 -13.98
C VAL A 91 1.91 -21.26 -13.74
N GLY A 92 2.75 -20.22 -13.74
CA GLY A 92 2.25 -18.83 -13.84
C GLY A 92 2.87 -17.74 -12.95
N ARG A 93 3.87 -18.02 -12.09
CA ARG A 93 4.65 -16.94 -11.44
C ARG A 93 5.97 -16.72 -12.13
N ASP A 94 5.86 -16.05 -13.26
CA ASP A 94 6.95 -15.43 -14.01
C ASP A 94 7.63 -14.33 -13.17
N VAL A 95 8.96 -14.28 -13.18
CA VAL A 95 9.77 -13.26 -12.48
C VAL A 95 9.41 -11.84 -12.94
N GLU A 96 8.92 -11.68 -14.17
CA GLU A 96 8.41 -10.40 -14.65
C GLU A 96 7.17 -9.90 -13.88
N SER A 97 6.46 -10.77 -13.15
CA SER A 97 5.36 -10.37 -12.26
C SER A 97 5.80 -9.34 -11.22
N ILE A 98 7.07 -9.36 -10.80
CA ILE A 98 7.65 -8.35 -9.90
C ILE A 98 7.48 -6.94 -10.48
N VAL A 99 7.74 -6.79 -11.78
CA VAL A 99 7.65 -5.50 -12.48
C VAL A 99 6.19 -5.11 -12.72
N ARG A 100 5.32 -6.08 -13.02
CA ARG A 100 3.87 -5.86 -13.16
C ARG A 100 3.27 -5.34 -11.84
N ASP A 101 3.61 -5.97 -10.72
CA ASP A 101 3.16 -5.57 -9.38
C ASP A 101 3.71 -4.20 -8.97
N LEU A 102 4.99 -3.92 -9.26
CA LEU A 102 5.59 -2.61 -9.04
C LEU A 102 4.86 -1.51 -9.83
N THR A 103 4.47 -1.81 -11.07
CA THR A 103 3.73 -0.88 -11.94
C THR A 103 2.33 -0.62 -11.38
N GLU A 104 1.64 -1.64 -10.87
CA GLU A 104 0.35 -1.48 -10.18
C GLU A 104 0.46 -0.54 -8.96
N VAL A 105 1.52 -0.71 -8.16
CA VAL A 105 1.82 0.19 -7.04
C VAL A 105 2.05 1.62 -7.54
N SER A 106 2.78 1.79 -8.65
CA SER A 106 3.03 3.10 -9.27
C SER A 106 1.73 3.76 -9.73
N VAL A 107 0.85 3.03 -10.41
CA VAL A 107 -0.46 3.52 -10.88
C VAL A 107 -1.30 3.98 -9.71
N ARG A 108 -1.32 3.23 -8.61
CA ARG A 108 -2.02 3.65 -7.38
C ARG A 108 -1.48 4.96 -6.81
N LEU A 109 -0.16 5.16 -6.82
CA LEU A 109 0.48 6.38 -6.31
C LEU A 109 0.12 7.59 -7.19
N VAL A 110 0.26 7.46 -8.52
CA VAL A 110 -0.12 8.51 -9.48
C VAL A 110 -1.61 8.82 -9.38
N LYS A 111 -2.46 7.79 -9.32
CA LYS A 111 -3.91 7.96 -9.18
C LYS A 111 -4.24 8.75 -7.91
N ALA A 112 -3.64 8.39 -6.78
CA ALA A 112 -3.85 9.10 -5.52
C ALA A 112 -3.37 10.57 -5.57
N GLU A 113 -2.29 10.87 -6.31
CA GLU A 113 -1.81 12.23 -6.52
C GLU A 113 -2.75 13.04 -7.44
N LYS A 114 -3.14 12.47 -8.58
CA LYS A 114 -4.06 13.14 -9.51
C LYS A 114 -5.46 13.33 -8.93
N MET A 115 -5.94 12.39 -8.10
CA MET A 115 -7.23 12.54 -7.42
C MET A 115 -7.27 13.79 -6.53
N LYS A 116 -6.17 14.13 -5.86
CA LYS A 116 -6.09 15.37 -5.07
C LYS A 116 -6.14 16.62 -5.94
N ASN A 117 -5.56 16.57 -7.14
CA ASN A 117 -5.56 17.70 -8.07
C ASN A 117 -6.94 17.99 -8.68
N VAL A 118 -7.83 16.99 -8.69
CA VAL A 118 -9.21 17.14 -9.20
C VAL A 118 -10.25 17.20 -8.09
N GLU A 119 -9.84 17.21 -6.81
CA GLU A 119 -10.73 17.13 -5.66
C GLU A 119 -11.73 18.28 -5.62
N ASP A 120 -11.28 19.53 -5.82
CA ASP A 120 -12.16 20.71 -5.82
C ASP A 120 -13.24 20.63 -6.92
N LYS A 121 -12.85 20.21 -8.13
CA LYS A 121 -13.78 20.03 -9.26
C LYS A 121 -14.74 18.87 -9.01
N ALA A 122 -14.27 17.81 -8.38
CA ALA A 122 -15.09 16.68 -7.99
C ALA A 122 -16.12 17.09 -6.93
N VAL A 123 -15.73 17.89 -5.93
CA VAL A 123 -16.65 18.44 -4.91
C VAL A 123 -17.75 19.28 -5.56
N GLU A 124 -17.40 20.16 -6.51
CA GLU A 124 -18.38 20.97 -7.25
C GLU A 124 -19.38 20.09 -8.03
N ALA A 125 -18.87 19.07 -8.74
CA ALA A 125 -19.71 18.12 -9.48
C ALA A 125 -20.63 17.30 -8.56
N VAL A 126 -20.13 16.88 -7.40
CA VAL A 126 -20.92 16.18 -6.37
C VAL A 126 -22.02 17.08 -5.83
N ASN A 127 -21.72 18.33 -5.52
CA ASN A 127 -22.72 19.30 -5.05
C ASN A 127 -23.84 19.49 -6.07
N GLU A 128 -23.51 19.61 -7.36
CA GLU A 128 -24.53 19.70 -8.41
C GLU A 128 -25.37 18.42 -8.53
N ARG A 129 -24.76 17.23 -8.40
CA ARG A 129 -25.49 15.94 -8.41
C ARG A 129 -26.41 15.78 -7.20
N LEU A 130 -25.98 16.23 -6.02
CA LEU A 130 -26.82 16.28 -4.82
C LEU A 130 -27.96 17.30 -4.97
N LEU A 131 -27.68 18.46 -5.57
CA LEU A 131 -28.70 19.46 -5.89
C LEU A 131 -29.75 18.95 -6.86
N ASP A 132 -29.36 18.16 -7.85
CA ASP A 132 -30.31 17.53 -8.78
C ASP A 132 -31.25 16.55 -8.07
N SER A 133 -30.76 15.84 -7.05
CA SER A 133 -31.61 14.97 -6.21
C SER A 133 -32.48 15.74 -5.22
N LEU A 134 -31.99 16.84 -4.63
CA LEU A 134 -32.68 17.59 -3.56
C LEU A 134 -33.63 18.68 -4.08
N ALA A 135 -33.24 19.37 -5.15
CA ALA A 135 -34.02 20.42 -5.83
C ALA A 135 -33.94 20.24 -7.36
N PRO A 136 -34.64 19.22 -7.90
CA PRO A 136 -34.74 19.03 -9.34
C PRO A 136 -35.49 20.20 -9.99
N ILE A 137 -34.97 20.68 -11.12
CA ILE A 137 -35.67 21.66 -11.95
C ILE A 137 -36.69 20.91 -12.83
N PRO A 138 -37.96 21.35 -12.90
CA PRO A 138 -38.96 20.75 -13.77
C PRO A 138 -38.46 20.70 -15.23
N LYS A 139 -38.42 19.51 -15.84
CA LYS A 139 -38.09 19.36 -17.26
C LYS A 139 -39.36 19.56 -18.08
N GLN A 140 -39.30 20.39 -19.11
CA GLN A 140 -40.44 20.60 -20.02
C GLN A 140 -40.71 19.27 -20.74
N GLU A 141 -41.95 18.77 -20.65
CA GLU A 141 -42.36 17.59 -21.40
C GLU A 141 -42.25 17.92 -22.90
N LYS A 142 -41.19 17.41 -23.54
CA LYS A 142 -41.16 17.37 -25.00
C LYS A 142 -42.24 16.38 -25.42
N SER A 143 -43.30 16.88 -26.04
CA SER A 143 -44.31 16.07 -26.72
C SER A 143 -43.60 14.96 -27.50
N MET A 144 -43.86 13.70 -27.13
CA MET A 144 -43.34 12.54 -27.85
C MET A 144 -43.82 12.64 -29.30
N VAL A 145 -42.91 12.90 -30.22
CA VAL A 145 -43.18 12.74 -31.65
C VAL A 145 -43.46 11.25 -31.85
N ASN A 146 -44.74 10.90 -32.02
CA ASN A 146 -45.17 9.54 -32.25
C ASN A 146 -44.53 9.04 -33.57
N PRO A 147 -43.65 8.03 -33.57
CA PRO A 147 -42.89 7.64 -34.77
C PRO A 147 -43.78 7.22 -35.94
N PHE A 148 -44.99 6.73 -35.65
CA PHE A 148 -46.01 6.39 -36.63
C PHE A 148 -46.68 7.60 -37.31
N GLY A 149 -46.71 8.76 -36.65
CA GLY A 149 -47.27 10.00 -37.20
C GLY A 149 -46.40 10.64 -38.30
N ALA A 150 -45.12 10.30 -38.35
CA ALA A 150 -44.18 10.79 -39.36
C ALA A 150 -44.35 10.10 -40.74
N PHE A 151 -44.97 8.92 -40.78
CA PHE A 151 -45.21 8.16 -42.03
C PHE A 151 -46.52 8.55 -42.74
N PHE A 152 -47.53 8.99 -42.00
CA PHE A 152 -48.84 9.37 -42.55
C PHE A 152 -48.99 10.89 -42.72
N GLY A 153 -48.03 11.54 -43.37
CA GLY A 153 -48.19 12.87 -43.99
C GLY A 153 -48.87 13.98 -43.17
N ALA A 154 -48.91 13.87 -41.84
CA ALA A 154 -49.54 14.86 -40.99
C ALA A 154 -48.61 16.06 -40.94
N GLN A 155 -49.11 17.15 -41.52
CA GLN A 155 -48.50 18.46 -41.60
C GLN A 155 -47.77 18.79 -40.30
N ARG A 156 -46.44 19.03 -40.38
CA ARG A 156 -45.68 19.63 -39.29
C ARG A 156 -46.27 21.01 -39.03
N SER A 157 -47.17 21.11 -38.07
CA SER A 157 -47.32 22.34 -37.31
C SER A 157 -45.98 22.54 -36.61
N SER A 158 -45.24 23.54 -37.04
CA SER A 158 -44.18 24.14 -36.24
C SER A 158 -44.78 24.49 -34.89
N THR A 159 -44.53 23.67 -33.88
CA THR A 159 -44.77 24.01 -32.48
C THR A 159 -43.91 25.23 -32.20
N GLN A 160 -44.52 26.41 -32.33
CA GLN A 160 -44.06 27.59 -31.60
C GLN A 160 -43.93 27.16 -30.15
N ASN A 161 -42.80 27.46 -29.51
CA ASN A 161 -42.67 27.37 -28.06
C ASN A 161 -43.78 28.24 -27.47
N GLU A 162 -44.88 27.61 -27.07
CA GLU A 162 -46.02 28.28 -26.46
C GLU A 162 -45.52 28.87 -25.14
N TYR A 163 -45.65 30.19 -24.99
CA TYR A 163 -45.23 30.92 -23.80
C TYR A 163 -46.22 30.59 -22.69
N ASP A 164 -45.94 29.55 -21.90
CA ASP A 164 -46.73 29.18 -20.72
C ASP A 164 -46.25 30.00 -19.49
N PRO A 165 -47.01 31.00 -19.02
CA PRO A 165 -46.61 31.83 -17.89
C PRO A 165 -46.54 31.05 -16.58
N GLU A 166 -47.39 30.02 -16.39
CA GLU A 166 -47.40 29.20 -15.18
C GLU A 166 -46.18 28.28 -15.13
N TRP A 167 -45.76 27.75 -16.28
CA TRP A 167 -44.53 26.97 -16.39
C TRP A 167 -43.30 27.80 -16.00
N ASN A 168 -43.19 29.02 -16.55
CA ASN A 168 -42.09 29.93 -16.24
C ASN A 168 -42.06 30.31 -14.75
N GLU A 169 -43.22 30.53 -14.13
CA GLU A 169 -43.29 30.81 -12.68
C GLU A 169 -42.84 29.61 -11.82
N ARG A 170 -43.21 28.38 -12.21
CA ARG A 170 -42.76 27.15 -11.52
C ARG A 170 -41.25 26.95 -11.65
N VAL A 171 -40.69 27.24 -12.82
CA VAL A 171 -39.25 27.15 -13.07
C VAL A 171 -38.49 28.20 -12.24
N GLU A 172 -38.96 29.44 -12.17
CA GLU A 172 -38.33 30.49 -11.35
C GLU A 172 -38.40 30.18 -9.85
N LYS A 173 -39.54 29.66 -9.34
CA LYS A 173 -39.63 29.18 -7.95
C LYS A 173 -38.65 28.04 -7.67
N ALA A 174 -38.51 27.09 -8.59
CA ALA A 174 -37.57 25.99 -8.45
C ALA A 174 -36.10 26.47 -8.44
N LYS A 175 -35.75 27.46 -9.27
CA LYS A 175 -34.40 28.08 -9.27
C LYS A 175 -34.07 28.75 -7.95
N ASN A 176 -35.00 29.55 -7.40
CA ASN A 176 -34.81 30.22 -6.12
C ASN A 176 -34.61 29.21 -4.98
N LYS A 177 -35.45 28.16 -4.93
CA LYS A 177 -35.29 27.07 -3.96
C LYS A 177 -33.96 26.33 -4.14
N ARG A 178 -33.54 26.07 -5.38
CA ARG A 178 -32.24 25.43 -5.67
C ARG A 178 -31.06 26.30 -5.20
N ALA A 179 -31.15 27.62 -5.34
CA ALA A 179 -30.11 28.54 -4.86
C ALA A 179 -30.00 28.54 -3.32
N GLU A 180 -31.13 28.46 -2.62
CA GLU A 180 -31.16 28.32 -1.16
C GLU A 180 -30.54 26.99 -0.71
N ILE A 181 -30.96 25.87 -1.30
CA ILE A 181 -30.41 24.54 -0.97
C ILE A 181 -28.91 24.46 -1.29
N ARG A 182 -28.43 25.10 -2.37
CA ARG A 182 -27.00 25.16 -2.70
C ARG A 182 -26.21 25.78 -1.55
N ARG A 183 -26.66 26.92 -1.03
CA ARG A 183 -26.01 27.57 0.11
C ARG A 183 -25.97 26.66 1.34
N LEU A 184 -27.06 25.98 1.65
CA LEU A 184 -27.15 25.07 2.80
C LEU A 184 -26.24 23.82 2.63
N LEU A 185 -26.11 23.30 1.40
CA LEU A 185 -25.20 22.19 1.08
C LEU A 185 -23.73 22.59 1.18
N GLU A 186 -23.38 23.80 0.74
CA GLU A 186 -22.03 24.36 0.85
C GLU A 186 -21.64 24.63 2.31
N GLN A 187 -22.61 25.01 3.15
CA GLN A 187 -22.44 25.23 4.59
C GLN A 187 -22.42 23.93 5.41
N GLY A 188 -22.73 22.77 4.80
CA GLY A 188 -22.79 21.48 5.51
C GLY A 188 -23.99 21.33 6.44
N GLU A 189 -25.05 22.12 6.25
CA GLU A 189 -26.24 22.10 7.12
C GLU A 189 -27.22 20.96 6.78
N LEU A 190 -27.03 20.29 5.64
CA LEU A 190 -27.92 19.23 5.14
C LEU A 190 -27.32 17.83 5.26
N GLU A 191 -26.22 17.65 5.97
CA GLU A 191 -25.46 16.39 5.99
C GLU A 191 -26.27 15.18 6.52
N GLU A 192 -27.18 15.40 7.47
CA GLU A 192 -28.08 14.38 8.04
C GLU A 192 -29.35 14.13 7.19
N TYR A 193 -29.58 14.95 6.15
CA TYR A 193 -30.77 14.80 5.32
C TYR A 193 -30.67 13.55 4.43
N VAL A 194 -31.76 12.79 4.31
CA VAL A 194 -31.79 11.58 3.48
C VAL A 194 -32.10 11.94 2.04
N VAL A 195 -31.19 11.56 1.14
CA VAL A 195 -31.29 11.78 -0.30
C VAL A 195 -31.28 10.45 -1.05
N GLU A 196 -32.03 10.38 -2.15
CA GLU A 196 -31.96 9.25 -3.07
C GLU A 196 -30.98 9.60 -4.21
N VAL A 197 -29.90 8.83 -4.29
CA VAL A 197 -28.84 9.00 -5.30
C VAL A 197 -28.64 7.72 -6.09
N GLU A 198 -28.41 7.85 -7.39
CA GLU A 198 -27.94 6.75 -8.24
C GLU A 198 -26.44 6.57 -8.00
N VAL A 199 -26.01 5.40 -7.59
CA VAL A 199 -24.59 5.04 -7.40
C VAL A 199 -24.22 3.86 -8.28
N GLU A 200 -22.96 3.79 -8.70
CA GLU A 200 -22.46 2.64 -9.46
C GLU A 200 -22.28 1.43 -8.54
N ASP A 201 -22.82 0.29 -8.93
CA ASP A 201 -22.64 -0.96 -8.19
C ASP A 201 -21.25 -1.53 -8.49
N GLN A 202 -20.48 -1.85 -7.44
CA GLN A 202 -19.21 -2.58 -7.56
C GLN A 202 -19.40 -4.09 -7.44
N SER A 203 -20.58 -4.56 -7.05
CA SER A 203 -20.88 -5.99 -6.98
C SER A 203 -21.23 -6.51 -8.37
N ASN A 204 -20.58 -7.60 -8.79
CA ASN A 204 -20.87 -8.29 -10.03
C ASN A 204 -21.50 -9.66 -9.66
N PRO A 205 -22.84 -9.79 -9.57
CA PRO A 205 -23.51 -11.02 -9.12
C PRO A 205 -23.23 -12.24 -10.02
N MET A 206 -22.72 -12.01 -11.23
CA MET A 206 -22.25 -13.06 -12.13
C MET A 206 -21.10 -13.89 -11.54
N PHE A 207 -20.30 -13.32 -10.63
CA PHE A 207 -19.15 -14.00 -10.04
C PHE A 207 -19.56 -15.13 -9.07
N ASP A 208 -20.68 -14.96 -8.35
CA ASP A 208 -21.19 -15.96 -7.39
C ASP A 208 -21.81 -17.19 -8.09
N VAL A 209 -22.30 -17.03 -9.32
CA VAL A 209 -22.90 -18.12 -10.10
C VAL A 209 -21.83 -18.89 -10.91
N LEU A 210 -20.75 -18.22 -11.32
CA LEU A 210 -19.63 -18.82 -12.05
C LEU A 210 -18.63 -19.54 -11.13
N SER A 211 -18.50 -19.13 -9.86
CA SER A 211 -17.68 -19.85 -8.87
C SER A 211 -18.27 -21.22 -8.51
N THR A 212 -19.59 -21.38 -8.55
CA THR A 212 -20.27 -22.66 -8.30
C THR A 212 -20.15 -23.70 -9.43
N SER A 213 -19.66 -23.32 -10.62
CA SER A 213 -19.56 -24.23 -11.77
C SER A 213 -18.13 -24.74 -12.07
N GLY A 214 -17.16 -24.49 -11.17
CA GLY A 214 -15.84 -25.14 -11.22
C GLY A 214 -14.91 -24.66 -12.35
N LEU A 215 -15.16 -23.47 -12.92
CA LEU A 215 -14.39 -22.89 -14.03
C LEU A 215 -13.37 -21.83 -13.56
N GLU A 216 -12.72 -22.04 -12.42
CA GLU A 216 -11.65 -21.15 -11.93
C GLU A 216 -10.33 -21.24 -12.74
N GLU A 217 -10.21 -22.21 -13.67
CA GLU A 217 -8.91 -22.60 -14.23
C GLU A 217 -8.50 -21.86 -15.53
N MET A 218 -9.33 -20.99 -16.09
CA MET A 218 -8.91 -20.10 -17.19
C MET A 218 -8.44 -18.76 -16.61
N GLY A 219 -7.13 -18.67 -16.34
CA GLY A 219 -6.41 -17.50 -15.81
C GLY A 219 -6.37 -16.24 -16.69
N ILE A 220 -7.45 -15.97 -17.43
CA ILE A 220 -7.68 -14.69 -18.08
C ILE A 220 -8.50 -13.84 -17.12
N ASN A 221 -8.01 -12.64 -16.78
CA ASN A 221 -8.78 -11.60 -16.10
C ASN A 221 -9.97 -11.14 -16.98
N PHE A 222 -10.96 -12.01 -17.16
CA PHE A 222 -12.20 -11.73 -17.87
C PHE A 222 -12.94 -10.54 -17.26
N ASN A 223 -12.71 -10.27 -15.96
CA ASN A 223 -13.24 -9.11 -15.25
C ASN A 223 -12.83 -7.77 -15.87
N ASP A 224 -11.57 -7.61 -16.31
CA ASP A 224 -11.09 -6.34 -16.88
C ASP A 224 -11.59 -6.13 -18.32
N ILE A 225 -11.75 -7.21 -19.09
CA ILE A 225 -12.21 -7.16 -20.48
C ILE A 225 -13.74 -7.00 -20.58
N LEU A 226 -14.52 -7.69 -19.73
CA LEU A 226 -15.99 -7.56 -19.70
C LEU A 226 -16.47 -6.31 -18.95
N GLY A 227 -15.73 -5.87 -17.93
CA GLY A 227 -16.05 -4.68 -17.14
C GLY A 227 -15.95 -3.37 -17.93
N GLY A 228 -15.16 -3.33 -19.01
CA GLY A 228 -15.06 -2.18 -19.91
C GLY A 228 -16.12 -2.10 -21.00
N ILE A 229 -16.78 -3.22 -21.33
CA ILE A 229 -17.75 -3.33 -22.45
C ILE A 229 -19.20 -3.26 -21.95
N MET A 230 -19.48 -3.73 -20.73
CA MET A 230 -20.82 -3.62 -20.15
C MET A 230 -21.02 -2.27 -19.45
N PRO A 231 -22.13 -1.55 -19.69
CA PRO A 231 -22.44 -0.35 -18.93
C PRO A 231 -22.60 -0.73 -17.46
N LYS A 232 -21.86 -0.04 -16.59
CA LYS A 232 -21.96 -0.23 -15.13
C LYS A 232 -23.41 -0.04 -14.69
N ARG A 233 -23.93 -1.02 -13.95
CA ARG A 233 -25.30 -0.94 -13.42
C ARG A 233 -25.34 0.14 -12.35
N LYS A 234 -26.26 1.09 -12.49
CA LYS A 234 -26.54 2.12 -11.48
C LYS A 234 -27.74 1.68 -10.66
N HIS A 235 -27.61 1.74 -9.34
CA HIS A 235 -28.70 1.46 -8.41
C HIS A 235 -29.03 2.70 -7.58
N ARG A 236 -30.33 2.95 -7.38
CA ARG A 236 -30.80 4.02 -6.50
C ARG A 236 -30.70 3.57 -5.06
N ARG A 237 -30.00 4.35 -4.23
CA ARG A 237 -29.87 4.13 -2.80
C ARG A 237 -30.31 5.38 -2.05
N LYS A 238 -31.02 5.17 -0.94
CA LYS A 238 -31.33 6.22 0.03
C LYS A 238 -30.22 6.25 1.06
N LEU A 239 -29.53 7.38 1.15
CA LEU A 239 -28.38 7.59 2.01
C LEU A 239 -28.48 8.99 2.64
N THR A 240 -27.77 9.23 3.74
CA THR A 240 -27.57 10.61 4.20
C THR A 240 -26.73 11.39 3.18
N VAL A 241 -26.86 12.72 3.14
CA VAL A 241 -26.02 13.57 2.28
C VAL A 241 -24.53 13.35 2.58
N SER A 242 -24.15 13.15 3.84
CA SER A 242 -22.76 12.86 4.24
C SER A 242 -22.22 11.56 3.63
N GLU A 243 -23.01 10.49 3.67
CA GLU A 243 -22.64 9.22 3.07
C GLU A 243 -22.63 9.29 1.53
N ALA A 244 -23.67 9.89 0.95
CA ALA A 244 -23.77 10.10 -0.49
C ALA A 244 -22.58 10.91 -1.01
N ARG A 245 -22.22 11.99 -0.33
CA ARG A 245 -21.09 12.86 -0.68
C ARG A 245 -19.79 12.08 -0.75
N LYS A 246 -19.49 11.21 0.22
CA LYS A 246 -18.26 10.40 0.22
C LYS A 246 -18.19 9.45 -0.98
N ILE A 247 -19.29 8.79 -1.31
CA ILE A 247 -19.36 7.84 -2.43
C ILE A 247 -19.25 8.59 -3.77
N LEU A 248 -20.08 9.62 -3.94
CA LEU A 248 -20.11 10.42 -5.17
C LEU A 248 -18.77 11.13 -5.42
N LEU A 249 -18.08 11.58 -4.38
CA LEU A 249 -16.76 12.20 -4.52
C LEU A 249 -15.74 11.24 -5.12
N GLN A 250 -15.73 9.98 -4.69
CA GLN A 250 -14.84 8.99 -5.28
C GLN A 250 -15.21 8.66 -6.74
N GLU A 251 -16.51 8.55 -7.06
CA GLU A 251 -16.99 8.34 -8.43
C GLU A 251 -16.59 9.50 -9.35
N GLU A 252 -16.93 10.74 -8.97
CA GLU A 252 -16.67 11.93 -9.77
C GLU A 252 -15.17 12.21 -9.90
N ALA A 253 -14.40 12.08 -8.81
CA ALA A 253 -12.96 12.20 -8.87
C ALA A 253 -12.36 11.16 -9.83
N SER A 254 -12.79 9.89 -9.77
CA SER A 254 -12.29 8.86 -10.68
C SER A 254 -12.72 9.08 -12.13
N ARG A 255 -13.88 9.71 -12.37
CA ARG A 255 -14.38 10.05 -13.71
C ARG A 255 -13.61 11.19 -14.35
N LEU A 256 -13.13 12.15 -13.55
CA LEU A 256 -12.33 13.28 -14.01
C LEU A 256 -10.87 12.91 -14.36
N LEU A 257 -10.43 11.69 -14.05
CA LEU A 257 -9.08 11.23 -14.35
C LEU A 257 -8.96 10.74 -15.78
N ASP A 258 -7.93 11.23 -16.46
CA ASP A 258 -7.40 10.62 -17.68
C ASP A 258 -6.54 9.41 -17.30
N MET A 259 -7.09 8.21 -17.51
CA MET A 259 -6.40 6.95 -17.16
C MET A 259 -5.20 6.66 -18.07
N ASP A 260 -5.18 7.16 -19.30
CA ASP A 260 -4.05 6.99 -20.21
C ASP A 260 -2.87 7.85 -19.74
N ALA A 261 -3.16 9.10 -19.35
CA ALA A 261 -2.17 9.97 -18.73
C ALA A 261 -1.70 9.44 -17.37
N VAL A 262 -2.56 8.81 -16.57
CA VAL A 262 -2.16 8.11 -15.33
C VAL A 262 -1.21 6.95 -15.65
N ALA A 263 -1.55 6.11 -16.62
CA ALA A 263 -0.76 4.94 -17.00
C ALA A 263 0.63 5.35 -17.50
N SER A 264 0.71 6.31 -18.42
CA SER A 264 1.99 6.80 -18.96
C SER A 264 2.91 7.36 -17.87
N GLU A 265 2.37 8.18 -16.96
CA GLU A 265 3.14 8.76 -15.86
C GLU A 265 3.56 7.70 -14.83
N ALA A 266 2.68 6.72 -14.58
CA ALA A 266 2.99 5.61 -13.67
C ALA A 266 4.09 4.69 -14.21
N ILE A 267 4.11 4.45 -15.52
CA ILE A 267 5.21 3.73 -16.19
C ILE A 267 6.51 4.49 -15.98
N GLU A 268 6.58 5.77 -16.37
CA GLU A 268 7.79 6.57 -16.20
C GLU A 268 8.25 6.59 -14.73
N TRP A 269 7.31 6.72 -13.78
CA TRP A 269 7.63 6.72 -12.37
C TRP A 269 8.15 5.34 -11.89
N ALA A 270 7.60 4.24 -12.39
CA ALA A 270 8.11 2.89 -12.10
C ALA A 270 9.52 2.69 -12.67
N GLU A 271 9.76 3.07 -13.93
CA GLU A 271 11.07 2.96 -14.60
C GLU A 271 12.13 3.81 -13.89
N GLN A 272 11.79 5.07 -13.58
CA GLN A 272 12.75 6.01 -13.05
C GLN A 272 12.92 5.89 -11.54
N ALA A 273 11.90 5.43 -10.80
CA ALA A 273 11.85 5.44 -9.34
C ALA A 273 11.59 4.14 -8.63
N GLY A 274 11.24 3.09 -9.35
CA GLY A 274 10.94 1.80 -8.78
C GLY A 274 12.03 1.31 -7.83
N ILE A 275 11.60 0.75 -6.71
CA ILE A 275 12.46 0.04 -5.77
C ILE A 275 11.89 -1.37 -5.59
N VAL A 276 12.68 -2.37 -5.95
CA VAL A 276 12.36 -3.78 -5.77
C VAL A 276 13.19 -4.34 -4.62
N PHE A 277 12.53 -4.88 -3.60
CA PHE A 277 13.19 -5.59 -2.51
C PHE A 277 13.02 -7.11 -2.67
N ILE A 278 14.13 -7.81 -2.91
CA ILE A 278 14.19 -9.27 -3.05
C ILE A 278 14.69 -9.85 -1.72
N ASP A 279 13.77 -10.38 -0.92
CA ASP A 279 14.08 -11.02 0.36
C ASP A 279 14.51 -12.48 0.15
N GLU A 280 15.27 -13.01 1.10
CA GLU A 280 15.73 -14.41 1.12
C GLU A 280 16.50 -14.85 -0.13
N ILE A 281 17.29 -13.96 -0.74
CA ILE A 281 18.09 -14.28 -1.94
C ILE A 281 19.14 -15.38 -1.66
N ASP A 282 19.54 -15.55 -0.41
CA ASP A 282 20.44 -16.62 0.01
C ASP A 282 19.80 -18.01 -0.13
N LYS A 283 18.47 -18.13 -0.13
CA LYS A 283 17.78 -19.43 -0.31
C LYS A 283 17.85 -19.96 -1.73
N ILE A 284 18.13 -19.10 -2.71
CA ILE A 284 18.34 -19.48 -4.10
C ILE A 284 19.82 -19.58 -4.48
N ALA A 285 20.73 -19.31 -3.54
CA ALA A 285 22.18 -19.47 -3.74
C ALA A 285 22.62 -20.93 -3.52
N GLY A 286 23.53 -21.44 -4.36
CA GLY A 286 24.00 -22.83 -4.29
C GLY A 286 24.57 -23.35 -5.61
N ARG A 287 25.48 -24.34 -5.56
CA ARG A 287 26.13 -24.93 -6.75
C ARG A 287 25.32 -26.08 -7.34
N GLU A 288 25.26 -26.16 -8.67
CA GLU A 288 24.64 -27.22 -9.49
C GLU A 288 25.35 -28.60 -9.41
N GLY A 289 26.04 -28.92 -8.30
CA GLY A 289 27.02 -30.02 -8.23
C GLY A 289 26.51 -31.38 -7.74
N GLY A 290 25.23 -31.50 -7.34
CA GLY A 290 24.64 -32.75 -6.85
C GLY A 290 23.41 -33.13 -7.66
N ALA A 291 23.25 -34.42 -8.00
CA ALA A 291 22.03 -34.93 -8.61
C ALA A 291 20.86 -34.80 -7.61
N GLY A 292 20.13 -33.69 -7.69
CA GLY A 292 19.03 -33.31 -6.79
C GLY A 292 18.33 -32.03 -7.27
N PRO A 293 17.33 -31.52 -6.53
CA PRO A 293 16.50 -30.35 -6.91
C PRO A 293 17.25 -29.00 -7.09
N ASP A 294 18.59 -29.02 -7.10
CA ASP A 294 19.47 -27.85 -7.23
C ASP A 294 19.39 -27.15 -8.60
N VAL A 295 18.89 -27.83 -9.64
CA VAL A 295 18.67 -27.23 -10.98
C VAL A 295 17.66 -26.07 -10.92
N SER A 296 16.71 -26.10 -9.97
CA SER A 296 15.69 -25.06 -9.81
C SER A 296 16.22 -23.77 -9.17
N ARG A 297 17.15 -23.86 -8.21
CA ARG A 297 17.66 -22.68 -7.49
C ARG A 297 18.54 -21.78 -8.37
N GLY A 298 19.41 -22.39 -9.18
CA GLY A 298 20.20 -21.68 -10.18
C GLY A 298 19.33 -21.09 -11.31
N GLY A 299 18.25 -21.79 -11.68
CA GLY A 299 17.25 -21.30 -12.64
C GLY A 299 16.66 -19.95 -12.23
N VAL A 300 16.19 -19.83 -10.99
CA VAL A 300 15.60 -18.57 -10.48
C VAL A 300 16.58 -17.40 -10.55
N GLN A 301 17.86 -17.61 -10.25
CA GLN A 301 18.86 -16.55 -10.37
C GLN A 301 19.01 -16.07 -11.83
N ARG A 302 18.96 -17.00 -12.80
CA ARG A 302 19.02 -16.70 -14.23
C ARG A 302 17.74 -16.00 -14.70
N ASP A 303 16.59 -16.33 -14.14
CA ASP A 303 15.30 -15.70 -14.47
C ASP A 303 15.20 -14.27 -13.89
N ILE A 304 15.81 -14.02 -12.73
CA ILE A 304 15.93 -12.67 -12.13
C ILE A 304 16.94 -11.80 -12.88
N LEU A 305 17.93 -12.40 -13.53
CA LEU A 305 19.00 -11.64 -14.17
C LEU A 305 18.47 -10.63 -15.21
N PRO A 306 17.64 -10.98 -16.22
CA PRO A 306 17.12 -10.03 -17.21
C PRO A 306 16.52 -8.76 -16.61
N ILE A 307 15.68 -8.89 -15.57
CA ILE A 307 15.03 -7.71 -14.96
C ILE A 307 16.02 -6.84 -14.19
N VAL A 308 17.12 -7.40 -13.67
CA VAL A 308 18.18 -6.64 -12.98
C VAL A 308 19.16 -6.02 -13.97
N GLU A 309 19.39 -6.64 -15.13
CA GLU A 309 20.28 -6.12 -16.18
C GLU A 309 19.65 -4.99 -17.00
N GLY A 310 18.33 -5.05 -17.19
CA GLY A 310 17.58 -4.16 -18.06
C GLY A 310 16.78 -4.97 -19.08
N ALA A 311 15.47 -5.06 -18.87
CA ALA A 311 14.54 -5.74 -19.76
C ALA A 311 13.29 -4.88 -19.95
N THR A 312 12.56 -5.12 -21.04
CA THR A 312 11.23 -4.55 -21.26
C THR A 312 10.18 -5.59 -20.87
N VAL A 313 9.42 -5.32 -19.82
CA VAL A 313 8.34 -6.18 -19.35
C VAL A 313 7.00 -5.63 -19.83
N MET A 314 6.18 -6.50 -20.41
CA MET A 314 4.82 -6.15 -20.82
C MET A 314 3.88 -6.14 -19.61
N THR A 315 3.19 -5.02 -19.39
CA THR A 315 2.15 -4.85 -18.37
C THR A 315 0.83 -4.46 -19.02
N LYS A 316 -0.29 -4.55 -18.29
CA LYS A 316 -1.60 -4.11 -18.76
C LYS A 316 -1.70 -2.59 -19.00
N TYR A 317 -0.74 -1.82 -18.50
CA TYR A 317 -0.65 -0.36 -18.69
C TYR A 317 0.26 0.04 -19.85
N GLY A 318 1.07 -0.90 -20.36
CA GLY A 318 2.10 -0.66 -21.37
C GLY A 318 3.43 -1.35 -21.04
N PRO A 319 4.44 -1.23 -21.93
CA PRO A 319 5.78 -1.75 -21.69
C PRO A 319 6.50 -0.95 -20.60
N VAL A 320 7.24 -1.63 -19.72
CA VAL A 320 8.04 -1.02 -18.63
C VAL A 320 9.49 -1.48 -18.75
N ARG A 321 10.42 -0.54 -18.81
CA ARG A 321 11.87 -0.78 -18.84
C ARG A 321 12.48 -0.83 -17.44
N THR A 322 13.26 -1.87 -17.16
CA THR A 322 13.80 -2.10 -15.80
C THR A 322 15.20 -1.52 -15.57
N ASP A 323 15.82 -0.91 -16.59
CA ASP A 323 17.21 -0.41 -16.62
C ASP A 323 17.57 0.49 -15.43
N HIS A 324 16.59 1.19 -14.88
CA HIS A 324 16.78 2.21 -13.86
C HIS A 324 16.06 1.96 -12.54
N ILE A 325 15.45 0.78 -12.40
CA ILE A 325 14.86 0.29 -11.16
C ILE A 325 15.99 -0.03 -10.18
N LEU A 326 15.84 0.40 -8.92
CA LEU A 326 16.78 0.05 -7.86
C LEU A 326 16.42 -1.31 -7.26
N PHE A 327 17.32 -2.27 -7.37
CA PHE A 327 17.17 -3.57 -6.69
C PHE A 327 17.93 -3.58 -5.36
N ILE A 328 17.24 -4.01 -4.31
CA ILE A 328 17.80 -4.28 -3.00
C ILE A 328 17.54 -5.75 -2.69
N ALA A 329 18.58 -6.56 -2.74
CA ALA A 329 18.52 -7.96 -2.34
C ALA A 329 18.91 -8.10 -0.87
N ALA A 330 18.30 -9.04 -0.16
CA ALA A 330 18.58 -9.30 1.24
C ALA A 330 18.67 -10.81 1.51
N GLY A 331 19.57 -11.20 2.40
CA GLY A 331 19.71 -12.59 2.82
C GLY A 331 20.40 -12.71 4.18
N ALA A 332 20.22 -13.83 4.85
CA ALA A 332 20.92 -14.13 6.09
C ALA A 332 22.34 -14.66 5.86
N PHE A 333 22.52 -15.44 4.78
CA PHE A 333 23.81 -16.01 4.38
C PHE A 333 24.48 -16.83 5.51
N HIS A 334 23.67 -17.58 6.26
CA HIS A 334 24.17 -18.46 7.33
C HIS A 334 24.83 -19.74 6.80
N THR A 335 24.23 -20.36 5.77
CA THR A 335 24.68 -21.64 5.20
C THR A 335 25.39 -21.49 3.85
N VAL A 336 25.24 -20.34 3.22
CA VAL A 336 25.78 -20.00 1.90
C VAL A 336 26.41 -18.63 1.95
N LYS A 337 27.34 -18.35 1.04
CA LYS A 337 28.02 -17.07 0.95
C LYS A 337 27.50 -16.26 -0.24
N PRO A 338 27.62 -14.93 -0.24
CA PRO A 338 27.34 -14.13 -1.44
C PRO A 338 28.09 -14.57 -2.70
N SER A 339 29.27 -15.20 -2.53
CA SER A 339 30.05 -15.78 -3.63
C SER A 339 29.41 -17.01 -4.28
N ASP A 340 28.40 -17.60 -3.65
CA ASP A 340 27.67 -18.77 -4.16
C ASP A 340 26.48 -18.38 -5.07
N LEU A 341 26.23 -17.07 -5.24
CA LEU A 341 25.37 -16.56 -6.31
C LEU A 341 26.09 -16.67 -7.66
N ILE A 342 25.35 -16.73 -8.76
CA ILE A 342 25.94 -16.76 -10.10
C ILE A 342 26.80 -15.48 -10.35
N PRO A 343 27.96 -15.58 -11.03
CA PRO A 343 28.86 -14.45 -11.23
C PRO A 343 28.19 -13.21 -11.85
N GLU A 344 27.27 -13.42 -12.78
CA GLU A 344 26.52 -12.38 -13.48
C GLU A 344 25.69 -11.55 -12.49
N LEU A 345 24.94 -12.22 -11.61
CA LEU A 345 24.13 -11.58 -10.59
C LEU A 345 25.00 -10.85 -9.56
N GLN A 346 26.14 -11.44 -9.17
CA GLN A 346 27.10 -10.76 -8.28
C GLN A 346 27.60 -9.43 -8.86
N GLY A 347 27.88 -9.38 -10.16
CA GLY A 347 28.30 -8.17 -10.87
C GLY A 347 27.24 -7.07 -10.84
N ARG A 348 25.95 -7.45 -10.77
CA ARG A 348 24.82 -6.51 -10.72
C ARG A 348 24.50 -5.99 -9.33
N PHE A 349 25.07 -6.54 -8.25
CA PHE A 349 24.94 -6.05 -6.87
C PHE A 349 26.29 -5.52 -6.34
N PRO A 350 26.78 -4.36 -6.82
CA PRO A 350 28.10 -3.83 -6.48
C PRO A 350 28.20 -3.31 -5.04
N ILE A 351 27.10 -2.86 -4.44
CA ILE A 351 27.09 -2.38 -3.06
C ILE A 351 26.74 -3.57 -2.15
N ARG A 352 27.70 -4.00 -1.33
CA ARG A 352 27.50 -5.04 -0.32
C ARG A 352 27.56 -4.39 1.05
N VAL A 353 26.56 -4.65 1.88
CA VAL A 353 26.50 -4.08 3.23
C VAL A 353 26.05 -5.12 4.23
N GLU A 354 26.79 -5.21 5.32
CA GLU A 354 26.48 -6.09 6.44
C GLU A 354 25.66 -5.32 7.49
N LEU A 355 24.69 -6.02 8.07
CA LEU A 355 23.85 -5.55 9.15
C LEU A 355 24.14 -6.35 10.41
N ASP A 356 24.38 -5.63 11.49
CA ASP A 356 24.78 -6.21 12.77
C ASP A 356 23.59 -6.87 13.48
N SER A 357 23.87 -7.94 14.22
CA SER A 357 22.92 -8.51 15.17
C SER A 357 22.55 -7.49 16.26
N LEU A 358 21.26 -7.44 16.61
CA LEU A 358 20.75 -6.55 17.64
C LEU A 358 21.04 -7.11 19.04
N LYS A 359 21.41 -6.23 19.98
CA LYS A 359 21.65 -6.55 21.39
C LYS A 359 20.54 -6.01 22.29
N LYS A 360 20.53 -6.36 23.58
CA LYS A 360 19.61 -5.78 24.60
C LYS A 360 19.53 -4.26 24.51
N ALA A 361 20.67 -3.58 24.39
CA ALA A 361 20.71 -2.13 24.26
C ALA A 361 19.95 -1.62 23.02
N ASP A 362 20.05 -2.31 21.88
CA ASP A 362 19.31 -1.95 20.67
C ASP A 362 17.81 -2.21 20.84
N PHE A 363 17.42 -3.31 21.49
CA PHE A 363 16.01 -3.59 21.77
C PHE A 363 15.36 -2.53 22.67
N LYS A 364 16.05 -2.08 23.74
CA LYS A 364 15.59 -0.95 24.58
C LYS A 364 15.29 0.29 23.73
N ARG A 365 16.22 0.62 22.82
CA ARG A 365 16.10 1.75 21.91
C ARG A 365 14.97 1.56 20.90
N ILE A 366 14.81 0.35 20.33
CA ILE A 366 13.73 0.02 19.38
C ILE A 366 12.35 0.20 20.02
N LEU A 367 12.22 -0.14 21.31
CA LEU A 367 10.98 0.01 22.07
C LEU A 367 10.60 1.47 22.34
N THR A 368 11.54 2.42 22.27
CA THR A 368 11.34 3.79 22.80
C THR A 368 11.65 4.90 21.81
N GLU A 369 12.74 4.81 21.04
CA GLU A 369 13.23 5.89 20.18
C GLU A 369 12.41 6.06 18.89
N PRO A 370 12.14 5.01 18.08
CA PRO A 370 11.45 5.16 16.81
C PRO A 370 10.12 5.92 16.94
N LYS A 371 9.77 6.73 15.93
CA LYS A 371 8.50 7.45 15.90
C LYS A 371 7.29 6.51 16.01
N ASN A 372 7.43 5.30 15.47
CA ASN A 372 6.44 4.23 15.53
C ASN A 372 6.89 3.09 16.45
N ALA A 373 7.60 3.39 17.54
CA ALA A 373 8.00 2.36 18.50
C ALA A 373 6.77 1.61 19.07
N LEU A 374 6.90 0.31 19.34
CA LEU A 374 5.77 -0.55 19.71
C LEU A 374 5.06 -0.06 20.98
N ILE A 375 5.83 0.36 22.00
CA ILE A 375 5.27 0.91 23.23
C ILE A 375 4.36 2.12 22.94
N LYS A 376 4.78 3.04 22.06
CA LYS A 376 3.97 4.20 21.68
C LYS A 376 2.67 3.80 20.99
N GLN A 377 2.69 2.72 20.21
CA GLN A 377 1.50 2.19 19.54
C GLN A 377 0.51 1.62 20.56
N TYR A 378 0.96 0.78 21.49
CA TYR A 378 0.07 0.21 22.51
C TYR A 378 -0.48 1.25 23.49
N ILE A 379 0.33 2.25 23.88
CA ILE A 379 -0.16 3.38 24.69
C ILE A 379 -1.30 4.08 23.95
N ALA A 380 -1.11 4.43 22.68
CA ALA A 380 -2.13 5.12 21.89
C ALA A 380 -3.39 4.25 21.64
N LEU A 381 -3.24 2.94 21.48
CA LEU A 381 -4.37 2.02 21.29
C LEU A 381 -5.24 1.91 22.55
N LEU A 382 -4.61 1.71 23.71
CA LEU A 382 -5.32 1.52 24.97
C LEU A 382 -5.90 2.84 25.52
N GLU A 383 -5.30 3.97 25.15
CA GLU A 383 -5.83 5.30 25.49
C GLU A 383 -7.23 5.55 24.89
N ILE A 384 -7.57 4.91 23.76
CA ILE A 384 -8.91 4.98 23.15
C ILE A 384 -10.00 4.46 24.10
N GLU A 385 -9.66 3.44 24.91
CA GLU A 385 -10.55 2.86 25.91
C GLU A 385 -10.38 3.51 27.29
N GLY A 386 -9.62 4.60 27.39
CA GLY A 386 -9.40 5.34 28.64
C GLY A 386 -8.28 4.80 29.53
N VAL A 387 -7.55 3.76 29.09
CA VAL A 387 -6.44 3.17 29.85
C VAL A 387 -5.15 3.96 29.61
N LYS A 388 -4.60 4.56 30.66
CA LYS A 388 -3.29 5.25 30.65
C LYS A 388 -2.18 4.25 30.94
N LEU A 389 -1.58 3.70 29.90
CA LEU A 389 -0.45 2.79 30.02
C LEU A 389 0.87 3.56 30.20
N SER A 390 1.68 3.17 31.19
CA SER A 390 3.03 3.71 31.39
C SER A 390 4.05 2.59 31.55
N PHE A 391 5.23 2.73 30.95
CA PHE A 391 6.33 1.79 31.09
C PHE A 391 7.46 2.46 31.86
N THR A 392 7.94 1.80 32.90
CA THR A 392 9.12 2.23 33.65
C THR A 392 10.40 1.85 32.90
N GLU A 393 11.52 2.49 33.24
CA GLU A 393 12.80 2.20 32.58
C GLU A 393 13.27 0.76 32.85
N ASP A 394 13.09 0.26 34.07
CA ASP A 394 13.43 -1.11 34.46
C ASP A 394 12.50 -2.14 33.79
N GLY A 395 11.22 -1.82 33.61
CA GLY A 395 10.29 -2.64 32.84
C GLY A 395 10.74 -2.81 31.38
N ILE A 396 11.14 -1.71 30.72
CA ILE A 396 11.65 -1.74 29.34
C ILE A 396 12.96 -2.52 29.25
N ASP A 397 13.87 -2.32 30.22
CA ASP A 397 15.11 -3.07 30.30
C ASP A 397 14.86 -4.58 30.47
N LYS A 398 13.86 -4.96 31.26
CA LYS A 398 13.49 -6.37 31.44
C LYS A 398 12.91 -6.99 30.18
N ILE A 399 12.06 -6.26 29.44
CA ILE A 399 11.53 -6.70 28.14
C ILE A 399 12.68 -6.95 27.16
N ALA A 400 13.61 -6.00 27.05
CA ALA A 400 14.76 -6.10 26.14
C ALA A 400 15.69 -7.26 26.51
N GLU A 401 15.91 -7.51 27.81
CA GLU A 401 16.68 -8.65 28.31
C GLU A 401 16.06 -9.99 27.93
N ILE A 402 14.75 -10.15 28.19
CA ILE A 402 14.04 -11.39 27.87
C ILE A 402 14.04 -11.62 26.35
N ALA A 403 13.87 -10.57 25.54
CA ALA A 403 13.93 -10.69 24.09
C ALA A 403 15.30 -11.19 23.60
N GLU A 404 16.39 -10.69 24.16
CA GLU A 404 17.74 -11.16 23.84
C GLU A 404 17.96 -12.60 24.30
N GLN A 405 17.55 -12.94 25.52
CA GLN A 405 17.65 -14.29 26.07
C GLN A 405 16.89 -15.32 25.22
N VAL A 406 15.61 -15.06 24.91
CA VAL A 406 14.79 -15.97 24.10
C VAL A 406 15.39 -16.15 22.70
N ASN A 407 15.92 -15.08 22.09
CA ASN A 407 16.59 -15.18 20.79
C ASN A 407 17.90 -15.99 20.83
N GLN A 408 18.56 -16.10 21.99
CA GLN A 408 19.76 -16.94 22.15
C GLN A 408 19.42 -18.40 22.45
N GLU A 409 18.35 -18.66 23.21
CA GLU A 409 17.96 -20.01 23.63
C GLU A 409 17.09 -20.75 22.60
N SER A 410 16.40 -19.99 21.74
CA SER A 410 15.50 -20.49 20.68
C SER A 410 15.91 -19.96 19.30
N GLU A 411 15.01 -20.00 18.32
CA GLU A 411 15.27 -19.46 16.98
C GLU A 411 15.41 -17.93 17.04
N ASN A 412 16.51 -17.38 16.55
CA ASN A 412 16.70 -15.93 16.55
C ASN A 412 15.86 -15.29 15.44
N ILE A 413 14.81 -14.56 15.83
CA ILE A 413 13.95 -13.79 14.92
C ILE A 413 14.19 -12.27 15.01
N GLY A 414 15.25 -11.87 15.73
CA GLY A 414 15.67 -10.49 15.94
C GLY A 414 14.62 -9.65 16.65
N ALA A 415 14.43 -8.41 16.21
CA ALA A 415 13.47 -7.47 16.82
C ALA A 415 12.00 -7.92 16.73
N ARG A 416 11.67 -8.88 15.87
CA ARG A 416 10.31 -9.42 15.78
C ARG A 416 9.85 -10.05 17.10
N ARG A 417 10.79 -10.55 17.90
CA ARG A 417 10.54 -11.10 19.25
C ARG A 417 9.88 -10.09 20.19
N LEU A 418 10.14 -8.80 20.01
CA LEU A 418 9.53 -7.76 20.83
C LEU A 418 8.01 -7.69 20.67
N HIS A 419 7.48 -8.06 19.50
CA HIS A 419 6.04 -8.08 19.27
C HIS A 419 5.36 -9.18 20.11
N THR A 420 5.84 -10.41 20.01
CA THR A 420 5.25 -11.55 20.74
C THR A 420 5.36 -11.35 22.25
N ILE A 421 6.49 -10.82 22.72
CA ILE A 421 6.68 -10.48 24.13
C ILE A 421 5.69 -9.39 24.59
N LEU A 422 5.57 -8.28 23.87
CA LEU A 422 4.64 -7.20 24.25
C LEU A 422 3.19 -7.64 24.22
N GLU A 423 2.79 -8.39 23.19
CA GLU A 423 1.42 -8.93 23.09
C GLU A 423 1.10 -9.76 24.32
N ARG A 424 2.03 -10.62 24.75
CA ARG A 424 1.83 -11.46 25.93
C ARG A 424 1.81 -10.68 27.25
N ILE A 425 2.62 -9.62 27.38
CA ILE A 425 2.61 -8.76 28.58
C ILE A 425 1.28 -8.01 28.70
N LEU A 426 0.74 -7.57 27.57
CA LEU A 426 -0.42 -6.68 27.51
C LEU A 426 -1.74 -7.41 27.31
N GLU A 427 -1.74 -8.71 27.03
CA GLU A 427 -2.94 -9.52 26.75
C GLU A 427 -4.09 -9.28 27.74
N GLU A 428 -3.84 -9.43 29.05
CA GLU A 428 -4.89 -9.23 30.07
C GLU A 428 -5.33 -7.77 30.20
N ILE A 429 -4.42 -6.81 30.00
CA ILE A 429 -4.77 -5.39 30.03
C ILE A 429 -5.65 -5.07 28.84
N SER A 430 -5.28 -5.58 27.65
CA SER A 430 -6.03 -5.37 26.42
C SER A 430 -7.40 -6.05 26.44
N PHE A 431 -7.52 -7.21 27.09
CA PHE A 431 -8.80 -7.90 27.24
C PHE A 431 -9.76 -7.15 28.17
N ASN A 432 -9.24 -6.60 29.27
CA ASN A 432 -10.04 -5.90 30.28
C ASN A 432 -10.04 -4.37 30.11
N ALA A 433 -9.55 -3.84 28.99
CA ALA A 433 -9.27 -2.42 28.84
C ALA A 433 -10.51 -1.53 29.01
N THR A 434 -11.68 -1.95 28.51
CA THR A 434 -12.97 -1.27 28.74
C THR A 434 -13.37 -1.17 30.22
N GLU A 435 -13.13 -2.21 31.00
CA GLU A 435 -13.43 -2.23 32.44
C GLU A 435 -12.45 -1.37 33.22
N ILE A 436 -11.15 -1.48 32.91
CA ILE A 436 -10.07 -0.71 33.54
C ILE A 436 -10.27 0.79 33.25
N GLY A 437 -10.55 1.15 32.00
CA GLY A 437 -10.77 2.54 31.59
C GLY A 437 -11.99 3.20 32.21
N SER A 438 -12.99 2.40 32.60
CA SER A 438 -14.19 2.86 33.31
C SER A 438 -13.97 2.96 34.83
N SER A 439 -12.85 2.47 35.36
CA SER A 439 -12.52 2.48 36.78
C SER A 439 -11.86 3.79 37.22
N SER A 440 -11.83 4.06 38.53
CA SER A 440 -11.12 5.20 39.10
C SER A 440 -9.59 5.12 38.97
N GLU A 441 -9.04 3.92 38.75
CA GLU A 441 -7.61 3.65 38.56
C GLU A 441 -7.33 3.22 37.12
N SER A 442 -7.56 4.13 36.17
CA SER A 442 -7.32 3.86 34.75
C SER A 442 -5.84 3.88 34.34
N THR A 443 -4.91 4.10 35.27
CA THR A 443 -3.46 4.15 34.98
C THR A 443 -2.80 2.82 35.33
N VAL A 444 -2.22 2.17 34.31
CA VAL A 444 -1.52 0.90 34.46
C VAL A 444 -0.03 1.14 34.27
N THR A 445 0.78 0.73 35.25
CA THR A 445 2.24 0.85 35.22
C THR A 445 2.88 -0.51 34.98
N ILE A 446 3.71 -0.59 33.95
CA ILE A 446 4.47 -1.79 33.58
C ILE A 446 5.90 -1.62 34.10
N ASP A 447 6.19 -2.33 35.19
CA ASP A 447 7.51 -2.41 35.81
C ASP A 447 8.19 -3.76 35.61
N SER A 448 9.44 -3.88 36.05
CA SER A 448 10.17 -5.15 35.92
C SER A 448 9.46 -6.31 36.61
N ALA A 449 8.76 -6.07 37.74
CA ALA A 449 8.05 -7.11 38.47
C ALA A 449 6.83 -7.62 37.69
N TYR A 450 6.07 -6.71 37.07
CA TYR A 450 4.96 -7.05 36.19
C TYR A 450 5.43 -7.86 34.98
N VAL A 451 6.48 -7.40 34.30
CA VAL A 451 7.07 -8.10 33.15
C VAL A 451 7.50 -9.52 33.53
N GLU A 452 8.19 -9.66 34.67
CA GLU A 452 8.65 -10.97 35.15
C GLU A 452 7.48 -11.88 35.54
N GLN A 453 6.47 -11.37 36.24
CA GLN A 453 5.28 -12.15 36.60
C GLN A 453 4.57 -12.71 35.36
N ARG A 454 4.44 -11.90 34.29
CA ARG A 454 3.75 -12.30 33.05
C ARG A 454 4.54 -13.30 32.21
N LEU A 455 5.87 -13.18 32.18
CA LEU A 455 6.70 -13.95 31.25
C LEU A 455 7.39 -15.17 31.89
N ARG A 456 7.61 -15.17 33.20
CA ARG A 456 8.29 -16.27 33.91
C ARG A 456 7.72 -17.67 33.65
N PRO A 457 6.38 -17.89 33.56
CA PRO A 457 5.84 -19.21 33.24
C PRO A 457 6.25 -19.73 31.85
N ILE A 458 6.59 -18.82 30.93
CA ILE A 458 6.89 -19.15 29.53
C ILE A 458 8.40 -19.25 29.31
N THR A 459 9.16 -18.30 29.85
CA THR A 459 10.62 -18.28 29.72
C THR A 459 11.31 -19.39 30.50
N SER A 460 10.68 -19.92 31.56
CA SER A 460 11.22 -21.06 32.32
C SER A 460 11.09 -22.42 31.61
N ASN A 461 10.29 -22.49 30.54
CA ASN A 461 10.12 -23.71 29.76
C ASN A 461 10.45 -23.46 28.28
N ARG A 462 11.53 -24.07 27.81
CA ARG A 462 12.05 -23.90 26.45
C ARG A 462 11.07 -24.33 25.37
N ASP A 463 10.24 -25.35 25.63
CA ASP A 463 9.25 -25.81 24.65
C ASP A 463 8.08 -24.82 24.59
N LEU A 464 7.57 -24.35 25.74
CA LEU A 464 6.55 -23.30 25.81
C LEU A 464 7.01 -22.00 25.13
N SER A 465 8.27 -21.60 25.35
CA SER A 465 8.85 -20.43 24.67
C SER A 465 8.83 -20.57 23.15
N LYS A 466 9.10 -21.76 22.58
CA LYS A 466 9.03 -21.97 21.11
C LYS A 466 7.61 -21.87 20.54
N TYR A 467 6.60 -22.18 21.34
CA TYR A 467 5.20 -22.16 20.90
C TYR A 467 4.51 -20.81 21.13
N ILE A 468 4.90 -20.07 22.18
CA ILE A 468 4.21 -18.85 22.62
C ILE A 468 4.98 -17.57 22.27
N LEU A 469 6.32 -17.58 22.39
CA LEU A 469 7.14 -16.38 22.23
C LEU A 469 7.94 -16.42 20.95
#